data_AF-A0A6G1FWQ9-F1
#
_entry.id   AF-A0A6G1FWQ9-F1
#
_cell.length_a   1.000
_cell.length_b   1.000
_cell.length_c   1.000
_cell.angle_alpha   90.00
_cell.angle_beta   90.00
_cell.angle_gamma   90.00
#
_symmetry.space_group_name_H-M   'P 1'
#
loop_
_entity.id
_entity.type
_entity.pdbx_description
1 polymer ?
#
loop_
_entity_poly.entity_id
_entity_poly.type
_entity_poly.pdbx_seq_one_letter_code
_entity_poly.pdbx_strand_id
1 'polypeptide(L)' 'MISDSQLYSLALFLGGASVLLIVLYHYLEINAENTDDLSEERKADAVPVKAAGKVKS' A
#
# COMPACT_ATOMS: atom_id res chain seq x y z
N MET A 1 30.50 -15.05 -5.79
CA MET A 1 30.24 -13.87 -4.94
C MET A 1 29.50 -12.87 -5.80
N ILE A 2 28.30 -12.44 -5.40
CA ILE A 2 27.57 -11.38 -6.12
C ILE A 2 28.38 -10.09 -6.03
N SER A 3 28.54 -9.35 -7.12
CA SER A 3 29.29 -8.08 -7.10
C SER A 3 28.44 -6.97 -6.48
N ASP A 4 29.09 -5.95 -5.89
CA ASP A 4 28.38 -4.82 -5.28
C ASP A 4 27.42 -4.13 -6.25
N SER A 5 27.78 -4.07 -7.54
CA SER A 5 26.93 -3.56 -8.61
C SER A 5 25.63 -4.36 -8.80
N GLN A 6 25.69 -5.69 -8.66
CA GLN A 6 24.52 -6.56 -8.76
C GLN A 6 23.63 -6.40 -7.53
N LEU A 7 24.23 -6.29 -6.34
CA LEU A 7 23.50 -6.07 -5.10
C LEU A 7 22.81 -4.69 -5.08
N TYR A 8 23.48 -3.64 -5.55
CA TYR A 8 22.92 -2.30 -5.70
C TYR A 8 21.74 -2.27 -6.68
N SER A 9 21.90 -2.93 -7.83
CA SER A 9 20.84 -3.04 -8.84
C SER A 9 19.61 -3.79 -8.30
N LEU A 10 19.85 -4.86 -7.53
CA LEU A 10 18.78 -5.61 -6.87
C LEU A 10 18.07 -4.76 -5.82
N ALA A 11 18.80 -4.00 -5.01
CA ALA A 11 18.21 -3.11 -4.00
C ALA A 11 17.34 -2.01 -4.62
N LEU A 12 17.78 -1.41 -5.72
CA LEU A 12 16.98 -0.44 -6.49
C LEU A 12 15.69 -1.05 -7.02
N PHE A 13 15.79 -2.23 -7.64
CA PHE A 13 14.63 -2.93 -8.17
C PHE A 13 13.65 -3.32 -7.07
N LEU A 14 14.14 -3.91 -5.99
CA LEU A 14 13.31 -4.36 -4.87
C LEU A 14 12.70 -3.19 -4.10
N GLY A 15 13.43 -2.09 -3.94
CA GLY A 15 12.91 -0.86 -3.34
C GLY A 15 11.76 -0.26 -4.14
N GLY A 16 11.91 -0.18 -5.47
CA GLY A 16 10.83 0.28 -6.35
C GLY A 16 9.63 -0.68 -6.36
N ALA A 17 9.88 -1.99 -6.44
CA ALA A 17 8.85 -3.01 -6.37
C ALA A 17 8.10 -2.97 -5.03
N SER A 18 8.80 -2.73 -3.91
CA SER A 18 8.19 -2.63 -2.58
C SER A 18 7.18 -1.48 -2.51
N VAL A 19 7.54 -0.28 -3.00
CA VAL A 19 6.61 0.86 -3.01
C VAL A 19 5.37 0.55 -3.87
N LEU A 20 5.56 -0.08 -5.03
CA LEU A 20 4.44 -0.49 -5.89
C LEU A 20 3.52 -1.51 -5.21
N LEU A 21 4.08 -2.51 -4.54
CA LEU A 21 3.30 -3.54 -3.83
C LEU A 21 2.53 -2.96 -2.64
N ILE A 22 3.11 -1.98 -1.91
CA ILE A 22 2.43 -1.30 -0.80
C ILE A 22 1.22 -0.50 -1.30
N VAL A 23 1.38 0.27 -2.38
CA VAL A 23 0.27 1.04 -2.97
C VAL A 23 -0.81 0.11 -3.53
N LEU A 24 -0.41 -0.97 -4.21
CA LEU A 24 -1.34 -1.97 -4.73
C LEU A 24 -2.13 -2.64 -3.61
N TYR A 25 -1.46 -3.02 -2.51
CA TYR A 25 -2.14 -3.58 -1.34
C TYR A 25 -3.21 -2.63 -0.81
N HIS A 26 -2.87 -1.34 -0.64
CA HIS A 26 -3.81 -0.33 -0.14
C HIS A 26 -4.99 -0.12 -1.09
N TYR A 27 -4.73 -0.16 -2.40
CA TYR A 27 -5.78 -0.10 -3.42
C TYR A 27 -6.73 -1.30 -3.32
N LEU A 28 -6.20 -2.51 -3.20
CA LEU A 28 -7.02 -3.72 -3.09
C LEU A 28 -7.82 -3.75 -1.78
N GLU A 29 -7.20 -3.33 -0.67
CA GLU A 29 -7.83 -3.27 0.65
C GLU A 29 -9.08 -2.37 0.68
N ILE A 30 -9.01 -1.21 0.03
CA ILE A 30 -10.14 -0.26 -0.03
C ILE A 30 -11.26 -0.74 -0.96
N ASN A 31 -10.93 -1.44 -2.04
CA ASN A 31 -11.90 -1.86 -3.07
C ASN A 31 -12.49 -3.26 -2.83
N ALA A 32 -12.08 -3.97 -1.77
CA ALA A 32 -12.63 -5.29 -1.45
C ALA A 32 -14.06 -5.19 -0.91
N GLU A 33 -15.02 -5.84 -1.59
CA GLU A 33 -16.45 -5.81 -1.23
C GLU A 33 -16.79 -6.65 0.02
N ASN A 34 -15.93 -7.59 0.43
CA ASN A 34 -16.08 -8.40 1.64
C ASN A 34 -14.92 -8.08 2.60
N THR A 35 -15.16 -7.15 3.53
CA THR A 35 -14.12 -6.53 4.38
C THR A 35 -14.05 -7.11 5.79
N ASP A 36 -14.75 -8.21 6.05
CA ASP A 36 -14.90 -8.79 7.40
C ASP A 36 -13.61 -9.45 7.94
N ASP A 37 -12.67 -9.82 7.07
CA ASP A 37 -11.41 -10.51 7.45
C ASP A 37 -10.15 -9.61 7.41
N LEU A 38 -10.29 -8.33 7.09
CA LEU A 38 -9.16 -7.39 6.94
C LEU A 38 -8.93 -6.60 8.23
N SER A 39 -7.73 -6.71 8.81
CA SER A 39 -7.33 -6.15 10.11
C SER A 39 -7.79 -4.71 10.32
N GLU A 40 -8.72 -4.50 11.26
CA GLU A 40 -9.34 -3.21 11.60
C GLU A 40 -8.34 -2.10 11.94
N GLU A 41 -7.16 -2.46 12.44
CA GLU A 41 -6.06 -1.53 12.77
C GLU A 41 -5.56 -0.73 11.55
N ARG A 42 -5.56 -1.30 10.34
CA ARG A 42 -5.02 -0.63 9.14
C ARG A 42 -6.02 0.29 8.44
N LYS A 43 -7.31 0.08 8.67
CA LYS A 43 -8.38 0.94 8.12
C LYS A 43 -8.33 2.36 8.71
N ALA A 44 -7.71 2.55 9.89
CA ALA A 44 -7.56 3.84 10.55
C ALA A 44 -6.41 4.70 9.97
N ASP A 45 -5.36 4.06 9.45
CA ASP A 45 -4.21 4.74 8.83
C ASP A 45 -4.42 5.05 7.34
N ALA A 46 -5.43 4.42 6.71
CA ALA A 46 -5.89 4.78 5.38
C ALA A 46 -6.42 6.22 5.39
N VAL A 47 -5.74 7.13 4.68
CA VAL A 47 -6.13 8.55 4.55
C VAL A 47 -7.63 8.62 4.29
N PRO A 48 -8.41 9.30 5.16
CA PRO A 48 -9.87 9.22 5.11
C PRO A 48 -10.40 10.03 3.93
N VAL A 49 -10.41 9.46 2.73
CA VAL A 49 -11.20 9.95 1.59
C VAL A 49 -12.70 9.99 1.97
N LYS A 50 -13.12 9.25 2.99
CA LYS A 50 -14.48 9.26 3.55
C LYS A 50 -14.85 10.55 4.30
N ALA A 51 -13.89 11.38 4.72
CA ALA A 51 -14.15 12.63 5.44
C ALA A 51 -14.42 13.84 4.52
N ALA A 52 -14.02 13.78 3.25
CA ALA A 52 -14.22 14.87 2.30
C ALA A 52 -15.67 14.96 1.74
N GLY A 53 -16.50 13.94 1.97
CA GLY A 53 -17.88 13.86 1.44
C GLY A 53 -18.99 14.32 2.39
N LYS A 54 -18.71 14.66 3.65
CA LYS A 54 -19.72 15.04 4.67
C LYS A 54 -19.70 16.52 5.07
N VAL A 55 -19.24 17.42 4.20
CA VAL A 55 -19.35 18.87 4.40
C VAL A 55 -20.22 19.47 3.30
N LYS A 56 -21.43 18.92 3.11
CA LYS A 56 -22.53 19.58 2.39
C LYS A 56 -23.87 18.88 2.65
N SER A 57 -24.43 19.08 3.84
CA SER A 57 -25.88 18.99 4.06
C SER A 57 -26.30 20.02 5.10
#